data_AF-A0ABD6B2N6-F1
#
_entry.id   AF-A0ABD6B2N6-F1
#
_cell.length_a   1.000
_cell.length_b   1.000
_cell.length_c   1.000
_cell.angle_alpha   90.00
_cell.angle_beta   90.00
_cell.angle_gamma   90.00
#
_symmetry.space_group_name_H-M   'P 1'
#
loop_
_entity.id
_entity.type
_entity.pdbx_description
1 polymer ?
#
loop_
_entity_poly.entity_id
_entity_poly.type
_entity_poly.pdbx_seq_one_letter_code
_entity_poly.pdbx_strand_id
1 'polypeptide(L)'
;MARRRSLGYYDKILIAIAASLAGGSAVGAATAVEFRLGLLAGALLATVFVYDATLRNPPRPPSSSRQTMAMVGWHLLLAILLLPDLL
;
A
#
# COMPACT_ATOMS: atom_id res chain seq x y z
N MET A 1 -24.47 6.03 -25.18
CA MET A 1 -23.60 4.84 -25.12
C MET A 1 -22.81 4.85 -23.81
N ALA A 2 -23.28 4.15 -22.78
CA ALA A 2 -22.59 4.06 -21.49
C ALA A 2 -21.41 3.10 -21.61
N ARG A 3 -20.18 3.61 -21.62
CA ARG A 3 -18.97 2.77 -21.64
C ARG A 3 -18.86 2.13 -20.25
N ARG A 4 -19.25 0.85 -20.10
CA ARG A 4 -18.89 0.04 -18.93
C ARG A 4 -17.37 -0.08 -18.92
N ARG A 5 -16.65 0.84 -18.27
CA ARG A 5 -15.21 0.69 -18.00
C ARG A 5 -15.09 -0.34 -16.88
N SER A 6 -14.86 -1.60 -17.23
CA SER A 6 -14.40 -2.58 -16.25
C SER A 6 -13.09 -2.07 -15.64
N LEU A 7 -12.98 -2.11 -14.31
CA LEU A 7 -11.74 -1.74 -13.62
C LEU A 7 -10.57 -2.58 -14.16
N GLY A 8 -9.50 -1.90 -14.58
CA GLY A 8 -8.27 -2.54 -15.00
C GLY A 8 -7.57 -3.21 -13.82
N TYR A 9 -6.58 -4.05 -14.12
CA TYR A 9 -5.80 -4.72 -13.07
C TYR A 9 -5.14 -3.73 -12.10
N TYR A 10 -4.45 -2.71 -12.63
CA TYR A 10 -3.80 -1.68 -11.80
C TYR A 10 -4.80 -0.82 -11.04
N ASP A 11 -6.01 -0.59 -11.58
CA ASP A 11 -7.07 0.12 -10.85
C ASP A 11 -7.48 -0.68 -9.61
N LYS A 12 -7.62 -2.00 -9.75
CA LYS A 12 -7.94 -2.91 -8.63
C LYS A 12 -6.82 -2.94 -7.59
N ILE A 13 -5.56 -2.98 -8.02
CA ILE A 13 -4.41 -2.90 -7.11
C ILE A 13 -4.44 -1.58 -6.33
N LEU A 14 -4.63 -0.44 -7.01
CA LEU A 14 -4.69 0.86 -6.35
C LEU A 14 -5.84 0.94 -5.35
N ILE A 15 -7.01 0.42 -5.71
CA ILE A 15 -8.16 0.31 -4.80
C ILE A 15 -7.82 -0.58 -3.60
N ALA A 16 -7.14 -1.71 -3.80
CA ALA A 16 -6.77 -2.62 -2.72
C ALA A 16 -5.76 -1.99 -1.74
N ILE A 17 -4.76 -1.25 -2.26
CA ILE A 17 -3.82 -0.46 -1.44
C ILE A 17 -4.58 0.60 -0.65
N ALA A 18 -5.41 1.40 -1.33
CA ALA A 18 -6.19 2.46 -0.69
C ALA A 18 -7.14 1.91 0.38
N ALA A 19 -7.83 0.80 0.09
CA ALA A 19 -8.73 0.14 1.03
C ALA A 19 -7.98 -0.43 2.24
N SER A 20 -6.78 -0.98 2.05
CA SER A 20 -5.95 -1.49 3.16
C SER A 20 -5.50 -0.36 4.08
N LEU A 21 -5.01 0.74 3.51
CA LEU A 21 -4.57 1.92 4.27
C LEU A 21 -5.75 2.61 4.98
N ALA A 22 -6.85 2.82 4.26
CA ALA A 22 -8.05 3.43 4.81
C ALA A 22 -8.68 2.55 5.88
N GLY A 23 -8.73 1.23 5.66
CA GLY A 23 -9.22 0.26 6.63
C GLY A 23 -8.40 0.26 7.91
N GLY A 24 -7.07 0.20 7.81
CA GLY A 24 -6.18 0.28 8.97
C GLY A 24 -6.33 1.60 9.72
N SER A 25 -6.36 2.72 8.99
CA SER A 25 -6.57 4.06 9.56
C SER A 25 -7.93 4.18 10.25
N ALA A 26 -8.99 3.64 9.64
CA ALA A 26 -10.34 3.66 10.20
C ALA A 26 -10.43 2.82 11.48
N VAL A 27 -9.79 1.64 11.52
CA VAL A 27 -9.70 0.82 12.75
C VAL A 27 -8.95 1.59 13.84
N GLY A 28 -7.81 2.21 13.53
CA GLY A 28 -7.08 3.03 14.50
C GLY A 28 -7.82 4.29 14.94
N ALA A 29 -8.72 4.83 14.12
CA ALA A 29 -9.55 5.98 14.49
C ALA A 29 -10.81 5.59 15.29
N ALA A 30 -11.39 4.42 15.01
CA ALA A 30 -12.67 3.98 15.56
C ALA A 30 -12.54 3.09 16.80
N THR A 31 -11.33 2.67 17.16
CA THR A 31 -11.07 1.77 18.31
C THR A 31 -10.06 2.41 19.27
N ALA A 32 -9.74 1.70 20.36
CA ALA A 32 -8.69 2.12 21.29
C ALA A 32 -7.26 1.88 20.78
N VAL A 33 -7.10 1.33 19.57
CA VAL A 33 -5.80 1.17 18.91
C VAL A 33 -5.30 2.54 18.47
N GLU A 34 -4.03 2.87 18.70
CA GLU A 34 -3.49 4.13 18.19
C GLU A 34 -3.63 4.23 16.66
N PHE A 35 -3.99 5.41 16.17
CA PHE A 35 -4.14 5.65 14.73
C PHE A 35 -2.93 5.19 13.91
N ARG A 36 -1.71 5.45 14.42
CA ARG A 36 -0.46 5.04 13.77
C ARG A 36 -0.37 3.51 13.64
N LEU A 37 -0.69 2.77 14.69
CA LEU A 37 -0.65 1.31 14.69
C LEU A 37 -1.69 0.71 13.74
N GLY A 38 -2.89 1.31 13.70
CA GLY A 38 -3.91 0.95 12.72
C GLY A 38 -3.42 1.16 11.28
N LEU A 39 -2.84 2.33 11.00
CA LEU A 39 -2.25 2.64 9.69
C LEU A 39 -1.10 1.71 9.33
N LEU A 40 -0.20 1.39 10.28
CA LEU A 40 0.89 0.44 10.10
C LEU A 40 0.37 -0.94 9.70
N ALA A 41 -0.65 -1.47 10.40
CA ALA A 41 -1.28 -2.74 10.05
C ALA A 41 -1.88 -2.70 8.64
N GLY A 42 -2.56 -1.62 8.27
CA GLY A 42 -3.07 -1.41 6.92
C GLY A 42 -1.96 -1.36 5.85
N ALA A 43 -0.84 -0.72 6.16
CA ALA A 43 0.33 -0.64 5.27
C ALA A 43 1.04 -2.00 5.11
N LEU A 44 1.10 -2.82 6.17
CA LEU A 44 1.61 -4.18 6.09
C LEU A 44 0.74 -5.05 5.15
N LEU A 45 -0.59 -4.95 5.25
CA LEU A 45 -1.50 -5.61 4.29
C LEU A 45 -1.31 -5.09 2.86
N ALA A 46 -1.18 -3.76 2.70
CA ALA A 46 -0.96 -3.14 1.39
C ALA A 46 0.36 -3.58 0.72
N THR A 47 1.35 -4.03 1.50
CA THR A 47 2.65 -4.49 0.99
C THR A 47 2.51 -5.65 0.00
N VAL A 48 1.52 -6.52 0.19
CA VAL A 48 1.25 -7.63 -0.75
C VAL A 48 0.92 -7.08 -2.15
N PHE A 49 0.06 -6.06 -2.23
CA PHE A 49 -0.35 -5.45 -3.50
C PHE A 49 0.75 -4.61 -4.12
N VAL A 50 1.54 -3.92 -3.29
CA VAL A 50 2.72 -3.18 -3.77
C VAL A 50 3.72 -4.13 -4.39
N TYR A 51 4.04 -5.24 -3.73
CA TYR A 51 4.95 -6.26 -4.26
C TYR A 51 4.43 -6.91 -5.54
N ASP A 52 3.13 -7.22 -5.59
CA ASP A 52 2.50 -7.78 -6.79
C ASP A 52 2.65 -6.83 -7.99
N ALA A 53 2.38 -5.55 -7.80
CA ALA A 53 2.45 -4.56 -8.87
C ALA A 53 3.86 -4.10 -9.24
N THR A 54 4.82 -4.18 -8.32
CA THR A 54 6.21 -3.74 -8.60
C THR A 54 7.08 -4.88 -9.08
N LEU A 55 6.97 -6.08 -8.50
CA LEU A 55 7.91 -7.18 -8.75
C LEU A 55 7.31 -8.33 -9.57
N ARG A 56 6.03 -8.67 -9.37
CA ARG A 56 5.40 -9.79 -10.08
C ARG A 56 4.80 -9.40 -11.42
N ASN A 57 4.08 -8.29 -11.45
CA ASN A 57 3.33 -7.80 -12.60
C ASN A 57 3.63 -6.31 -12.84
N PRO A 58 4.87 -5.95 -13.23
CA PRO A 58 5.23 -4.56 -13.45
C PRO A 58 4.53 -3.97 -14.69
N PRO A 59 4.03 -2.72 -14.63
CA PRO A 59 3.29 -2.07 -15.73
C PRO A 59 4.14 -1.74 -16.96
N ARG A 60 5.46 -1.75 -16.80
CA ARG A 60 6.44 -1.49 -17.85
C ARG A 60 7.58 -2.48 -17.69
N PRO A 61 8.36 -2.76 -18.75
CA PRO A 61 9.58 -3.54 -18.64
C PRO A 61 10.40 -3.03 -17.45
N PRO A 62 10.93 -3.94 -16.61
CA PRO A 62 11.56 -3.55 -15.36
C PRO A 62 12.72 -2.60 -15.64
N SER A 63 12.57 -1.33 -15.27
CA SER A 63 13.70 -0.43 -15.11
C SER A 63 14.12 -0.49 -13.64
N SER A 64 15.32 -1.02 -13.40
CA SER A 64 15.82 -1.30 -12.05
C SER A 64 15.69 -0.07 -11.15
N SER A 65 16.04 1.12 -11.63
CA SER A 65 15.98 2.35 -10.84
C SER A 65 14.57 2.73 -10.37
N ARG A 66 13.53 2.61 -11.20
CA ARG A 66 12.16 3.03 -10.83
C ARG A 66 11.53 2.05 -9.86
N GLN A 67 11.74 0.76 -10.10
CA GLN A 67 11.28 -0.31 -9.22
C GLN A 67 11.94 -0.21 -7.85
N THR A 68 13.27 -0.02 -7.81
CA THR A 68 14.02 0.20 -6.57
C THR A 68 13.52 1.42 -5.81
N MET A 69 13.31 2.55 -6.48
CA MET A 69 12.85 3.77 -5.82
C MET A 69 11.43 3.60 -5.20
N ALA A 70 10.52 2.91 -5.90
CA ALA A 70 9.21 2.60 -5.35
C ALA A 70 9.30 1.68 -4.12
N MET A 71 10.15 0.65 -4.17
CA MET A 71 10.36 -0.26 -3.05
C MET A 71 11.01 0.44 -1.86
N VAL A 72 12.05 1.24 -2.08
CA VAL A 72 12.71 2.01 -1.03
C VAL A 72 11.73 2.98 -0.38
N GLY A 73 10.99 3.75 -1.18
CA GLY A 73 9.98 4.68 -0.66
C GLY A 73 8.91 3.99 0.19
N TRP A 74 8.45 2.82 -0.23
CA TRP A 74 7.48 2.03 0.52
C TRP A 74 8.04 1.53 1.86
N HIS A 75 9.27 1.03 1.87
CA HIS A 75 9.89 0.53 3.11
C HIS A 75 10.25 1.67 4.08
N LEU A 76 10.62 2.84 3.56
CA LEU A 76 10.82 4.03 4.39
C LEU A 76 9.52 4.44 5.09
N LEU A 77 8.38 4.41 4.38
CA LEU A 77 7.08 4.63 5.00
C LEU A 77 6.81 3.64 6.14
N LEU A 78 7.04 2.34 5.92
CA LEU A 78 6.88 1.32 6.96
C LEU A 78 7.81 1.56 8.16
N ALA A 79 9.08 1.89 7.89
CA ALA A 79 10.05 2.19 8.93
C ALA A 79 9.64 3.40 9.77
N ILE A 80 9.16 4.48 9.15
CA ILE A 80 8.66 5.68 9.84
C ILE A 80 7.46 5.35 10.73
N LEU A 81 6.56 4.49 10.27
CA LEU A 81 5.39 4.07 11.04
C LEU A 81 5.75 3.17 12.22
N LEU A 82 6.78 2.34 12.09
CA LEU A 82 7.20 1.36 13.10
C LEU A 82 8.19 1.92 14.13
N LEU A 83 9.07 2.83 13.74
CA LEU A 83 10.19 3.29 14.56
C LEU A 83 9.80 3.79 15.97
N PRO A 84 8.71 4.54 16.17
CA PRO A 84 8.36 5.01 17.51
C PRO A 84 7.86 3.89 18.45
N ASP A 85 7.54 2.70 17.92
CA ASP A 85 7.16 1.53 18.71
C ASP A 85 8.37 0.68 19.14
N LEU A 86 9.57 1.02 18.65
CA LEU A 86 10.82 0.31 18.92
C LEU A 86 11.77 1.07 19.87
N LEU A 87 11.44 2.30 20.24
CA LEU A 87 12.24 3.20 21.09
C LEU A 87 11.55 3.44 22.42
#